data_AF-A0A9K3E9M8-F1
#
_entry.id   AF-A0A9K3E9M8-F1
#
_cell.length_a   1.000
_cell.length_b   1.000
_cell.length_c   1.000
_cell.angle_alpha   90.00
_cell.angle_beta   90.00
_cell.angle_gamma   90.00
#
_symmetry.space_group_name_H-M   'P 1'
#
loop_
_entity.id
_entity.type
_entity.pdbx_description
1 polymer ?
#
loop_
_entity_poly.entity_id
_entity_poly.type
_entity_poly.pdbx_seq_one_letter_code
_entity_poly.pdbx_strand_id
1 'polypeptide(L)'
;MVIYTPSFSFCWVCYPMSSFKMDLLKHYGVHFSPVHPLAFLRIVHFELTSVAFADAPSVALFRRFYRLRADGDLFAFEIRKDSVFPPCYTFMPTSTYPKEWKNKFIFISPAMLPEPLRSRDPSATIEVEAPPVSAADGPLWKLMCENHTHAFNFSKGILALGGLNPLSLCRPKVILDRASE
;
A
#
# COMPACT_ATOMS: atom_id res chain seq x y z
N MET A 1 -9.45 14.21 15.21
CA MET A 1 -9.92 14.75 13.92
C MET A 1 -10.45 13.58 13.08
N VAL A 2 -11.78 13.42 13.06
CA VAL A 2 -12.47 12.19 12.61
C VAL A 2 -13.17 12.49 11.28
N ILE A 3 -12.41 12.45 10.19
CA ILE A 3 -12.98 12.66 8.85
C ILE A 3 -12.64 11.49 7.91
N TYR A 4 -11.82 10.55 8.38
CA TYR A 4 -11.45 9.32 7.67
C TYR A 4 -12.43 8.15 7.92
N THR A 5 -13.29 8.23 8.92
CA THR A 5 -14.06 7.08 9.42
C THR A 5 -15.42 6.85 8.74
N PRO A 6 -16.24 7.88 8.42
CA PRO A 6 -17.57 7.66 7.87
C PRO A 6 -17.53 7.30 6.38
N SER A 7 -16.57 7.88 5.67
CA SER A 7 -16.54 7.84 4.22
C SER A 7 -16.15 6.42 3.74
N PHE A 8 -15.15 5.79 4.35
CA PHE A 8 -14.61 4.51 3.89
C PHE A 8 -15.39 3.26 4.36
N SER A 9 -16.47 3.41 5.14
CA SER A 9 -17.20 2.24 5.66
C SER A 9 -17.99 1.48 4.58
N PHE A 10 -18.36 2.14 3.47
CA PHE A 10 -19.19 1.53 2.43
C PHE A 10 -18.40 0.74 1.37
N CYS A 11 -17.13 1.08 1.14
CA CYS A 11 -16.20 0.34 0.26
C CYS A 11 -15.53 -0.87 0.95
N TRP A 12 -15.84 -1.15 2.22
CA TRP A 12 -15.18 -2.16 3.06
C TRP A 12 -13.66 -1.98 3.23
N VAL A 13 -13.16 -0.79 2.90
CA VAL A 13 -11.73 -0.51 2.78
C VAL A 13 -11.43 0.84 3.43
N CYS A 14 -11.25 0.83 4.75
CA CYS A 14 -10.73 1.96 5.50
C CYS A 14 -9.23 1.80 5.65
N TYR A 15 -8.42 2.31 4.70
CA TYR A 15 -6.97 2.31 4.91
C TYR A 15 -6.49 3.65 5.43
N PRO A 16 -5.88 3.65 6.63
CA PRO A 16 -5.31 4.85 7.22
C PRO A 16 -4.12 5.34 6.40
N MET A 17 -4.04 6.66 6.23
CA MET A 17 -2.98 7.30 5.47
C MET A 17 -1.72 7.40 6.35
N SER A 18 -0.75 6.52 6.08
CA SER A 18 0.53 6.48 6.78
C SER A 18 1.56 7.41 6.12
N SER A 19 2.67 7.71 6.81
CA SER A 19 3.80 8.46 6.25
C SER A 19 4.30 7.81 4.96
N PHE A 20 4.49 6.49 4.96
CA PHE A 20 4.90 5.74 3.77
C PHE A 20 3.97 5.95 2.57
N LYS A 21 2.65 5.86 2.76
CA LYS A 21 1.69 6.11 1.67
C LYS A 21 1.80 7.54 1.14
N MET A 22 1.96 8.52 2.03
CA MET A 22 2.14 9.92 1.64
C MET A 22 3.44 10.12 0.85
N ASP A 23 4.55 9.56 1.33
CA ASP A 23 5.85 9.66 0.68
C ASP A 23 5.84 8.98 -0.69
N LEU A 24 5.15 7.83 -0.81
CA LEU A 24 4.96 7.13 -2.07
C LEU A 24 4.15 7.97 -3.08
N LEU A 25 3.03 8.54 -2.65
CA LEU A 25 2.20 9.40 -3.50
C LEU A 25 2.94 10.68 -3.92
N LYS A 26 3.68 11.30 -3.00
CA LYS A 26 4.55 12.45 -3.28
C LYS A 26 5.64 12.10 -4.29
N HIS A 27 6.30 10.97 -4.12
CA HIS A 27 7.34 10.49 -5.03
C HIS A 27 6.83 10.40 -6.47
N TYR A 28 5.63 9.84 -6.67
CA TYR A 28 5.03 9.77 -8.00
C TYR A 28 4.34 11.05 -8.44
N GLY A 29 4.14 12.02 -7.55
CA GLY A 29 3.36 13.24 -7.78
C GLY A 29 1.87 12.97 -8.00
N VAL A 30 1.35 11.85 -7.49
CA VAL A 30 -0.01 11.37 -7.73
C VAL A 30 -0.91 11.68 -6.54
N HIS A 31 -2.10 12.21 -6.81
CA HIS A 31 -3.14 12.37 -5.81
C HIS A 31 -3.79 11.00 -5.51
N PHE A 32 -4.25 10.75 -4.28
CA PHE A 32 -4.86 9.45 -3.94
C PHE A 32 -6.17 9.17 -4.71
N SER A 33 -6.92 10.21 -5.11
CA SER A 33 -8.21 10.06 -5.80
C SER A 33 -8.15 9.26 -7.10
N PRO A 34 -7.22 9.53 -8.03
CA PRO A 34 -7.08 8.72 -9.25
C PRO A 34 -6.39 7.37 -9.01
N VAL A 35 -6.10 6.93 -7.79
CA VAL A 35 -5.45 5.62 -7.56
C VAL A 35 -6.50 4.51 -7.60
N HIS A 36 -6.25 3.51 -8.46
CA HIS A 36 -7.12 2.34 -8.57
C HIS A 36 -7.15 1.53 -7.25
N PRO A 37 -8.29 0.98 -6.80
CA PRO A 37 -8.38 0.28 -5.52
C PRO A 37 -7.42 -0.91 -5.38
N LEU A 38 -7.23 -1.68 -6.45
CA LEU A 38 -6.25 -2.77 -6.45
C LEU A 38 -4.80 -2.28 -6.33
N ALA A 39 -4.52 -1.09 -6.84
CA ALA A 39 -3.23 -0.45 -6.68
C ALA A 39 -3.02 -0.07 -5.22
N PHE A 40 -4.05 0.48 -4.58
CA PHE A 40 -4.00 0.83 -3.17
C PHE A 40 -3.92 -0.39 -2.25
N LEU A 41 -4.58 -1.51 -2.60
CA LEU A 41 -4.43 -2.80 -1.91
C LEU A 41 -2.98 -3.30 -1.93
N ARG A 42 -2.26 -3.14 -3.06
CA ARG A 42 -0.82 -3.47 -3.15
C ARG A 42 0.02 -2.64 -2.18
N ILE A 43 -0.26 -1.34 -2.09
CA ILE A 43 0.46 -0.43 -1.18
C ILE A 43 0.27 -0.87 0.28
N VAL A 44 -0.97 -1.20 0.66
CA VAL A 44 -1.29 -1.64 2.01
C VAL A 44 -0.69 -3.00 2.33
N HIS A 45 -0.80 -3.96 1.41
CA HIS A 45 -0.21 -5.28 1.57
C HIS A 45 1.30 -5.20 1.76
N PHE A 46 1.99 -4.39 0.94
CA PHE A 46 3.42 -4.16 1.07
C PHE A 46 3.80 -3.57 2.42
N GLU A 47 3.07 -2.56 2.87
CA GLU A 47 3.34 -1.91 4.16
C GLU A 47 3.12 -2.85 5.34
N LEU A 48 2.01 -3.60 5.35
CA LEU A 48 1.75 -4.62 6.37
C LEU A 48 2.84 -5.68 6.39
N THR A 49 3.30 -6.12 5.22
CA THR A 49 4.38 -7.10 5.10
C THR A 49 5.69 -6.54 5.65
N SER A 50 6.00 -5.27 5.39
CA SER A 50 7.19 -4.60 5.95
C SER A 50 7.15 -4.58 7.47
N VAL A 51 6.02 -4.12 8.04
CA VAL A 51 5.82 -4.05 9.49
C VAL A 51 5.85 -5.43 10.14
N ALA A 52 5.29 -6.46 9.48
CA ALA A 52 5.31 -7.83 9.99
C ALA A 52 6.73 -8.40 10.12
N PHE A 53 7.64 -7.95 9.27
CA PHE A 53 9.07 -8.28 9.33
C PHE A 53 9.89 -7.30 10.16
N ALA A 54 9.23 -6.51 11.01
CA ALA A 54 9.79 -5.57 11.97
C ALA A 54 10.67 -4.48 11.36
N ASP A 55 10.43 -4.13 10.09
CA ASP A 55 11.19 -3.10 9.38
C ASP A 55 10.26 -2.06 8.74
N ALA A 56 10.79 -0.85 8.52
CA ALA A 56 10.01 0.26 8.03
C ALA A 56 9.77 0.14 6.51
N PRO A 57 8.54 0.32 6.01
CA PRO A 57 8.28 0.35 4.58
C PRO A 57 9.01 1.53 3.92
N SER A 58 9.75 1.27 2.84
CA SER A 58 10.47 2.30 2.10
C SER A 58 9.93 2.43 0.66
N VAL A 59 9.90 3.67 0.15
CA VAL A 59 9.46 3.95 -1.24
C VAL A 59 10.39 3.26 -2.24
N ALA A 60 11.69 3.22 -1.96
CA ALA A 60 12.68 2.56 -2.80
C ALA A 60 12.41 1.04 -2.91
N LEU A 61 12.11 0.39 -1.78
CA LEU A 61 11.80 -1.03 -1.77
C LEU A 61 10.47 -1.34 -2.48
N PHE A 62 9.42 -0.53 -2.27
CA PHE A 62 8.16 -0.68 -2.98
C PHE A 62 8.35 -0.62 -4.50
N ARG A 63 9.12 0.37 -4.97
CA ARG A 63 9.47 0.57 -6.39
C ARG A 63 10.24 -0.59 -7.00
N ARG A 64 10.80 -1.48 -6.19
CA ARG A 64 11.53 -2.66 -6.65
C ARG A 64 10.58 -3.80 -7.05
N PHE A 65 9.46 -3.94 -6.34
CA PHE A 65 8.41 -4.90 -6.69
C PHE A 65 7.45 -4.36 -7.75
N TYR A 66 7.13 -3.06 -7.67
CA TYR A 66 6.07 -2.46 -8.45
C TYR A 66 6.53 -1.25 -9.25
N ARG A 67 5.88 -1.02 -10.38
CA ARG A 67 5.97 0.24 -11.13
C ARG A 67 4.59 0.85 -11.29
N LEU A 68 4.53 2.18 -11.24
CA LEU A 68 3.32 2.92 -11.53
C LEU A 68 2.96 2.72 -13.01
N ARG A 69 1.67 2.62 -13.30
CA ARG A 69 1.13 2.54 -14.65
C ARG A 69 -0.11 3.42 -14.74
N ALA A 70 -0.23 4.20 -15.81
CA ALA A 70 -1.49 4.85 -16.16
C ALA A 70 -2.43 3.82 -16.81
N ASP A 71 -3.68 3.77 -16.34
CA ASP A 71 -4.73 2.86 -16.80
C ASP A 71 -6.00 3.70 -17.07
N GLY A 72 -6.05 4.29 -18.27
CA GLY A 72 -6.99 5.36 -18.59
C GLY A 72 -6.76 6.57 -17.69
N ASP A 73 -7.81 7.00 -17.01
CA ASP A 73 -7.79 8.14 -16.07
C ASP A 73 -7.30 7.77 -14.66
N LEU A 74 -7.01 6.49 -14.41
CA LEU A 74 -6.59 5.99 -13.11
C LEU A 74 -5.12 5.59 -13.11
N PHE A 75 -4.51 5.62 -11.93
CA PHE A 75 -3.19 5.09 -11.68
C PHE A 75 -3.28 3.71 -11.05
N ALA A 76 -2.59 2.76 -11.66
CA ALA A 76 -2.38 1.42 -11.16
C ALA A 76 -0.92 1.18 -10.77
N PHE A 77 -0.68 0.12 -10.01
CA PHE A 77 0.66 -0.43 -9.82
C PHE A 77 0.70 -1.80 -10.48
N GLU A 78 1.67 -2.04 -11.34
CA GLU A 78 1.90 -3.35 -11.94
C GLU A 78 3.21 -3.97 -11.45
N ILE A 79 3.30 -5.29 -11.54
CA ILE A 79 4.54 -6.01 -11.22
C ILE A 79 5.54 -5.69 -12.33
N ARG A 80 6.80 -5.46 -11.96
CA ARG A 80 7.87 -5.28 -12.94
C ARG A 80 8.14 -6.59 -13.68
N LYS A 81 7.94 -6.60 -15.00
CA LYS A 81 8.22 -7.75 -15.87
C LYS A 81 9.71 -8.08 -15.97
N ASP A 82 10.54 -7.04 -15.84
CA ASP A 82 12.01 -7.13 -15.96
C ASP A 82 12.68 -7.40 -14.60
N SER A 83 11.87 -7.58 -13.55
CA SER A 83 12.34 -7.99 -12.25
C SER A 83 12.63 -9.48 -12.28
N VAL A 84 13.88 -9.86 -11.98
CA VAL A 84 14.26 -11.26 -11.66
C VAL A 84 13.46 -11.79 -10.45
N PHE A 85 12.75 -10.90 -9.74
CA PHE A 85 12.18 -11.16 -8.43
C PHE A 85 10.65 -11.22 -8.49
N PRO A 86 10.04 -12.22 -7.81
CA PRO A 86 8.60 -12.34 -7.69
C PRO A 86 8.00 -11.17 -6.91
N PRO A 87 6.69 -10.87 -7.10
CA PRO A 87 5.98 -9.91 -6.25
C PRO A 87 6.01 -10.38 -4.80
N CYS A 88 5.91 -9.46 -3.83
CA CYS A 88 5.88 -9.81 -2.40
C CYS A 88 4.61 -10.57 -1.96
N TYR A 89 3.77 -11.03 -2.88
CA TYR A 89 2.53 -11.77 -2.62
C TYR A 89 2.44 -13.05 -3.46
N THR A 90 1.74 -14.07 -2.94
CA THR A 90 1.35 -15.28 -3.69
C THR A 90 0.04 -15.07 -4.45
N PHE A 91 -0.85 -14.24 -3.91
CA PHE A 91 -2.17 -13.97 -4.47
C PHE A 91 -2.54 -12.50 -4.32
N MET A 92 -3.16 -11.94 -5.35
CA MET A 92 -3.74 -10.59 -5.36
C MET A 92 -5.03 -10.62 -6.19
N PRO A 93 -6.14 -10.05 -5.71
CA PRO A 93 -7.36 -9.91 -6.49
C PRO A 93 -7.09 -9.19 -7.81
N THR A 94 -7.57 -9.77 -8.91
CA THR A 94 -7.43 -9.21 -10.26
C THR A 94 -8.63 -8.36 -10.67
N SER A 95 -9.71 -8.40 -9.89
CA SER A 95 -10.88 -7.56 -10.08
C SER A 95 -11.38 -7.01 -8.76
N THR A 96 -11.90 -5.79 -8.82
CA THR A 96 -12.63 -5.14 -7.73
C THR A 96 -14.05 -5.69 -7.71
N TYR A 97 -14.27 -6.79 -6.99
CA TYR A 97 -15.63 -7.25 -6.67
C TYR A 97 -16.03 -6.67 -5.31
N PRO A 98 -17.21 -6.03 -5.18
CA PRO A 98 -18.26 -5.86 -6.19
C PRO A 98 -17.95 -4.75 -7.21
N LYS A 99 -18.39 -4.92 -8.47
CA LYS A 99 -18.21 -3.96 -9.59
C LYS A 99 -18.75 -2.55 -9.32
N GLU A 100 -19.58 -2.43 -8.30
CA GLU A 100 -20.25 -1.21 -7.84
C GLU A 100 -19.37 -0.32 -6.95
N TRP A 101 -18.11 -0.71 -6.69
CA TRP A 101 -17.16 0.07 -5.90
C TRP A 101 -17.06 1.54 -6.37
N LYS A 102 -17.22 1.80 -7.68
CA LYS A 102 -17.21 3.15 -8.25
C LYS A 102 -18.30 4.05 -7.67
N ASN A 103 -19.46 3.49 -7.36
CA ASN A 103 -20.62 4.23 -6.82
C ASN A 103 -20.45 4.57 -5.34
N LYS A 104 -19.38 4.08 -4.71
CA LYS A 104 -19.09 4.23 -3.28
C LYS A 104 -17.88 5.12 -3.03
N PHE A 105 -17.38 5.79 -4.07
CA PHE A 105 -16.36 6.81 -3.92
C PHE A 105 -16.89 8.06 -3.25
N ILE A 106 -15.94 8.76 -2.68
CA ILE A 106 -16.10 9.87 -1.75
C ILE A 106 -14.90 10.75 -2.01
N PHE A 107 -15.19 11.97 -2.40
CA PHE A 107 -14.17 12.98 -2.62
C PHE A 107 -13.71 13.47 -1.25
N ILE A 108 -12.44 13.22 -0.93
CA ILE A 108 -11.81 13.84 0.23
C ILE A 108 -11.32 15.22 -0.21
N SER A 109 -11.74 16.26 0.50
CA SER A 109 -11.24 17.61 0.27
C SER A 109 -9.70 17.64 0.46
N PRO A 110 -8.95 18.36 -0.39
CA PRO A 110 -7.51 18.54 -0.19
C PRO A 110 -7.14 19.08 1.20
N ALA A 111 -8.03 19.87 1.82
CA ALA A 111 -7.85 20.42 3.17
C ALA A 111 -7.85 19.35 4.28
N MET A 112 -8.25 18.12 3.97
CA MET A 112 -8.29 17.02 4.94
C MET A 112 -6.99 16.21 4.95
N LEU A 113 -6.13 16.40 3.95
CA LEU A 113 -4.86 15.70 3.86
C LEU A 113 -3.86 16.35 4.82
N PRO A 114 -2.98 15.55 5.45
CA PRO A 114 -1.89 16.11 6.27
C PRO A 114 -1.02 17.10 5.49
N GLU A 115 -0.89 16.87 4.18
CA GLU A 115 -0.15 17.70 3.25
C GLU A 115 -0.81 17.69 1.86
N PRO A 116 -0.68 18.77 1.08
CA PRO A 116 -1.22 18.82 -0.28
C PRO A 116 -0.48 17.85 -1.21
N LEU A 117 -1.24 16.98 -1.88
CA LEU A 117 -0.72 16.08 -2.91
C LEU A 117 -0.92 16.71 -4.30
N ARG A 118 0.08 16.56 -5.17
CA ARG A 118 0.00 17.05 -6.55
C ARG A 118 -0.93 16.15 -7.37
N SER A 119 -1.61 16.73 -8.35
CA SER A 119 -2.31 15.96 -9.38
C SER A 119 -1.36 15.77 -10.56
N ARG A 120 -1.11 14.51 -10.91
CA ARG A 120 -0.31 14.14 -12.08
C ARG A 120 -1.22 13.88 -13.27
N ASP A 121 -0.80 14.33 -14.44
CA ASP A 121 -1.40 13.96 -15.70
C ASP A 121 -1.10 12.47 -16.00
N PRO A 122 -2.12 11.62 -16.25
CA PRO A 122 -1.92 10.22 -16.64
C PRO A 122 -1.00 10.03 -17.86
N SER A 123 -0.91 11.02 -18.75
CA SER A 123 -0.05 11.00 -19.94
C SER A 123 1.44 11.31 -19.67
N ALA A 124 1.78 11.80 -18.48
CA ALA A 124 3.14 12.23 -18.15
C ALA A 124 4.10 11.04 -17.94
N THR A 125 5.30 11.11 -18.53
CA THR A 125 6.35 10.06 -18.51
C THR A 125 6.61 9.50 -17.12
N ILE A 126 6.29 8.22 -16.92
CA ILE A 126 6.49 7.50 -15.65
C ILE A 126 7.90 6.91 -15.60
N GLU A 127 8.58 7.05 -14.46
CA GLU A 127 9.89 6.44 -14.25
C GLU A 127 9.82 4.92 -14.39
N VAL A 128 10.63 4.38 -15.32
CA VAL A 128 10.60 2.96 -15.69
C VAL A 128 11.64 2.15 -14.93
N GLU A 129 12.77 2.74 -14.53
CA GLU A 129 13.89 1.98 -13.96
C GLU A 129 13.67 1.60 -12.48
N ALA A 130 14.16 0.42 -12.08
CA ALA A 130 14.10 -0.01 -10.69
C ALA A 130 15.27 0.59 -9.91
N PRO A 131 15.07 1.10 -8.69
CA PRO A 131 16.19 1.58 -7.89
C PRO A 131 17.15 0.41 -7.53
N PRO A 132 18.46 0.67 -7.41
CA PRO A 132 19.40 -0.31 -6.88
C PRO A 132 19.02 -0.70 -5.44
N VAL A 133 19.36 -1.93 -5.03
CA VAL A 133 19.17 -2.35 -3.62
C VAL A 133 20.10 -1.51 -2.77
N SER A 134 19.52 -0.67 -1.90
CA SER A 134 20.33 -0.06 -0.84
C SER A 134 20.80 -1.15 0.12
N ALA A 135 21.98 -1.00 0.72
CA ALA A 135 22.46 -1.96 1.71
C ALA A 135 21.48 -2.13 2.90
N ALA A 136 20.67 -1.10 3.17
CA ALA A 136 19.66 -1.10 4.22
C ALA A 136 18.41 -1.92 3.85
N ASP A 137 17.91 -1.82 2.60
CA ASP A 137 16.69 -2.51 2.17
C ASP A 137 16.92 -4.00 1.82
N GLY A 138 18.19 -4.41 1.63
CA GLY A 138 18.56 -5.75 1.15
C GLY A 138 18.03 -6.91 2.00
N PRO A 139 18.20 -6.90 3.34
CA PRO A 139 17.69 -7.95 4.22
C PRO A 139 16.17 -8.10 4.17
N LEU A 140 15.43 -6.99 4.29
CA LEU A 140 13.96 -6.98 4.22
C LEU A 140 13.46 -7.46 2.86
N TRP A 141 14.08 -6.98 1.80
CA TRP A 141 13.77 -7.38 0.43
C TRP A 141 13.90 -8.89 0.24
N LYS A 142 15.01 -9.49 0.68
CA LYS A 142 15.23 -10.94 0.61
C LYS A 142 14.14 -11.69 1.37
N LEU A 143 13.83 -11.23 2.58
CA LEU A 143 12.86 -11.88 3.44
C LEU A 143 11.44 -11.84 2.86
N MET A 144 11.06 -10.73 2.20
CA MET A 144 9.79 -10.63 1.46
C MET A 144 9.72 -11.55 0.24
N CYS A 145 10.84 -11.73 -0.47
CA CYS A 145 10.93 -12.66 -1.59
C CYS A 145 10.88 -14.13 -1.16
N GLU A 146 11.30 -14.44 0.08
CA GLU A 146 11.24 -15.80 0.63
C GLU A 146 9.87 -16.11 1.26
N ASN A 147 9.16 -15.09 1.73
CA ASN A 147 7.93 -15.22 2.52
C ASN A 147 6.74 -14.49 1.88
N HIS A 148 6.35 -14.94 0.70
CA HIS A 148 5.18 -14.39 0.01
C HIS A 148 3.88 -14.62 0.81
N THR A 149 3.03 -13.60 0.90
CA THR A 149 1.75 -13.68 1.62
C THR A 149 0.55 -13.39 0.71
N HIS A 150 -0.65 -13.77 1.15
CA HIS A 150 -1.87 -13.49 0.39
C HIS A 150 -2.31 -12.03 0.64
N ALA A 151 -2.49 -11.26 -0.43
CA ALA A 151 -3.13 -9.96 -0.34
C ALA A 151 -4.65 -10.14 -0.45
N PHE A 152 -5.39 -9.92 0.63
CA PHE A 152 -6.85 -9.89 0.64
C PHE A 152 -7.36 -8.69 1.44
N ASN A 153 -8.68 -8.45 1.42
CA ASN A 153 -9.29 -7.37 2.20
C ASN A 153 -8.91 -7.49 3.69
N PHE A 154 -8.02 -6.62 4.15
CA PHE A 154 -7.52 -6.66 5.52
C PHE A 154 -8.62 -6.19 6.48
N SER A 155 -8.94 -7.01 7.48
CA SER A 155 -9.89 -6.62 8.51
C SER A 155 -9.35 -5.44 9.32
N LYS A 156 -10.23 -4.66 9.96
CA LYS A 156 -9.82 -3.58 10.86
C LYS A 156 -8.86 -4.06 11.96
N GLY A 157 -9.01 -5.31 12.41
CA GLY A 157 -8.12 -5.94 13.40
C GLY A 157 -6.70 -6.13 12.88
N ILE A 158 -6.53 -6.59 11.64
CA ILE A 158 -5.20 -6.73 11.03
C ILE A 158 -4.54 -5.36 10.82
N LEU A 159 -5.31 -4.36 10.38
CA LEU A 159 -4.81 -2.99 10.23
C LEU A 159 -4.42 -2.38 11.59
N ALA A 160 -5.15 -2.70 12.65
CA ALA A 160 -4.83 -2.31 14.02
C ALA A 160 -3.54 -2.98 14.52
N LEU A 161 -3.41 -4.29 14.32
CA LEU A 161 -2.21 -5.06 14.70
C LEU A 161 -0.96 -4.58 13.95
N GLY A 162 -1.09 -4.27 12.67
CA GLY A 162 -0.02 -3.68 11.86
C GLY A 162 0.30 -2.23 12.20
N GLY A 163 -0.30 -1.66 13.24
CA GLY A 163 -0.07 -0.26 13.65
C GLY A 163 -0.56 0.77 12.64
N LEU A 164 -1.31 0.36 11.63
CA LEU A 164 -1.80 1.25 10.59
C LEU A 164 -3.01 2.04 11.10
N ASN A 165 -3.84 1.49 11.98
CA ASN A 165 -4.99 2.21 12.54
C ASN A 165 -4.63 3.01 13.82
N PRO A 166 -4.68 4.35 13.81
CA PRO A 166 -4.35 5.17 14.97
C PRO A 166 -5.39 5.11 16.10
N LEU A 167 -6.62 4.64 15.84
CA LEU A 167 -7.68 4.54 16.85
C LEU A 167 -7.54 3.30 17.75
N SER A 168 -6.68 2.36 17.40
CA SER A 168 -6.43 1.13 18.15
C SER A 168 -5.08 1.17 18.86
N LEU A 169 -4.72 2.31 19.46
CA LEU A 169 -3.56 2.47 20.35
C LEU A 169 -3.71 1.63 21.63
N CYS A 170 -3.72 0.32 21.46
CA CYS A 170 -3.32 -0.69 22.39
C CYS A 170 -2.50 -1.63 21.53
N ARG A 171 -1.18 -1.39 21.41
CA ARG A 171 -0.28 -2.40 20.83
C ARG A 171 -0.44 -3.65 21.70
N PRO A 172 -1.05 -4.75 21.25
CA PRO A 172 -0.83 -6.00 21.95
C PRO A 172 0.63 -6.32 21.64
N LYS A 173 1.48 -6.35 22.67
CA LYS A 173 2.77 -7.02 22.55
C LYS A 173 2.44 -8.49 22.26
N VAL A 174 2.34 -8.86 20.99
CA VAL A 174 2.35 -10.25 20.60
C VAL A 174 3.79 -10.71 20.79
N ILE A 175 4.08 -11.18 22.00
CA ILE A 175 5.24 -12.00 22.27
C ILE A 175 4.93 -13.30 21.53
N LEU A 176 5.56 -13.48 20.37
CA LEU A 176 5.57 -14.77 19.69
C LEU A 176 6.54 -15.66 20.49
N ASP A 177 6.05 -16.28 21.56
CA ASP A 177 6.80 -17.33 22.25
C ASP A 177 7.01 -18.45 21.24
N ARG A 178 8.29 -18.71 20.93
CA ARG A 178 8.70 -19.93 20.26
C ARG A 178 8.34 -21.08 21.19
N ALA A 179 7.32 -21.85 20.82
CA ALA A 179 7.17 -23.19 21.34
C ALA A 179 8.34 -24.04 20.83
N SER A 180 9.29 -24.31 21.73
CA SER A 180 10.20 -25.43 21.59
C SER A 180 9.53 -26.66 22.20
N GLU A 181 9.23 -27.64 21.37
CA GLU A 181 9.28 -29.07 21.71
C GLU A 181 9.92 -29.81 20.53
#